data_AF-A0A940FVF0-F1
#
_entry.id   AF-A0A940FVF0-F1
#
_cell.length_a   1.000
_cell.length_b   1.000
_cell.length_c   1.000
_cell.angle_alpha   90.00
_cell.angle_beta   90.00
_cell.angle_gamma   90.00
#
_symmetry.space_group_name_H-M   'P 1'
#
loop_
_entity.id
_entity.type
_entity.pdbx_description
1 polymer ?
#
loop_
_entity_poly.entity_id
_entity_poly.type
_entity_poly.pdbx_seq_one_letter_code
_entity_poly.pdbx_strand_id
1 'polypeptide(L)'
;MRNHYVLIIAIIILFSCKKQTDTVNTAQLDEYMPLTVGKYIHYRLDSMRFIDFGQRDTIISYEAKDIIDGETTDGEGKLTYRVNRFLRDINSLDENDYRQTLTYYVTPSTKGVDVIENNLRYQKLKLPVTETFNWHGNTYLPDGPFYATYEFSNDIDIHEWDYTYQDVNSSVQIGDS
;
A
#
# COMPACT_ATOMS: atom_id res chain seq x y z
N MET A 1 19.65 61.75 -16.01
CA MET A 1 20.54 60.57 -15.96
C MET A 1 20.45 59.77 -14.64
N ARG A 2 19.44 59.98 -13.78
CA ARG A 2 19.31 59.30 -12.46
C ARG A 2 18.32 58.10 -12.44
N ASN A 3 17.44 57.99 -13.44
CA ASN A 3 16.42 56.94 -13.52
C ASN A 3 16.87 55.63 -14.20
N HIS A 4 18.01 55.61 -14.90
CA HIS A 4 18.48 54.39 -15.57
C HIS A 4 19.12 53.38 -14.59
N TYR A 5 19.75 53.87 -13.51
CA TYR A 5 20.35 52.99 -12.49
C TYR A 5 19.32 52.20 -11.68
N VAL A 6 18.13 52.78 -11.45
CA VAL A 6 17.03 52.10 -10.75
C VAL A 6 16.47 50.95 -11.58
N LEU A 7 16.41 51.11 -12.91
CA LEU A 7 15.90 50.09 -13.81
C LEU A 7 16.85 48.90 -13.95
N ILE A 8 18.17 49.15 -13.92
CA ILE A 8 19.21 48.11 -13.96
C ILE A 8 19.20 47.28 -12.67
N ILE A 9 19.01 47.93 -11.51
CA ILE A 9 18.92 47.24 -10.22
C ILE A 9 17.68 46.32 -10.16
N ALA A 10 16.54 46.75 -10.71
CA ALA A 10 15.31 45.94 -10.74
C ALA A 10 15.44 44.66 -11.59
N ILE A 11 16.25 44.67 -12.65
CA ILE A 11 16.46 43.51 -13.54
C ILE A 11 17.31 42.42 -12.85
N ILE A 12 18.22 42.78 -11.95
CA ILE A 12 19.12 41.82 -11.27
C ILE A 12 18.35 40.97 -10.24
N ILE A 13 17.25 41.49 -9.67
CA ILE A 13 16.45 40.79 -8.66
C ILE A 13 15.65 39.63 -9.26
N LEU A 14 15.34 39.68 -10.57
CA LEU A 14 14.57 38.64 -11.27
C LEU A 14 15.39 37.37 -11.60
N PHE A 15 16.72 37.41 -11.49
CA PHE A 15 17.59 36.26 -11.79
C PHE A 15 18.04 35.45 -10.55
N SER A 16 17.61 35.82 -9.33
CA SER A 16 18.10 35.18 -8.10
C SER A 16 17.29 33.96 -7.64
N CYS A 17 16.22 33.56 -8.34
CA CYS A 17 15.47 32.36 -7.99
C CYS A 17 16.13 31.12 -8.60
N LYS A 18 17.15 30.59 -7.93
CA LYS A 18 17.63 29.22 -8.22
C LYS A 18 16.65 28.24 -7.59
N LYS A 19 15.96 27.44 -8.41
CA LYS A 19 15.22 26.27 -7.92
C LYS A 19 16.22 25.31 -7.29
N GLN A 20 16.21 25.23 -5.96
CA GLN A 20 16.86 24.14 -5.27
C GLN A 20 15.98 22.90 -5.48
N THR A 21 16.51 21.93 -6.20
CA THR A 21 15.85 20.64 -6.38
C THR A 21 16.53 19.72 -5.38
N ASP A 22 16.00 19.63 -4.17
CA ASP A 22 16.45 18.63 -3.23
C ASP A 22 16.00 17.26 -3.76
N THR A 23 16.92 16.53 -4.38
CA THR A 23 16.69 15.12 -4.73
C THR A 23 16.68 14.35 -3.42
N VAL A 24 15.50 14.11 -2.86
CA VAL A 24 15.33 13.19 -1.74
C VAL A 24 15.74 11.81 -2.24
N ASN A 25 16.84 11.29 -1.67
CA ASN A 25 17.28 9.93 -1.96
C ASN A 25 16.26 8.98 -1.32
N THR A 26 15.44 8.35 -2.15
CA THR A 26 14.41 7.40 -1.73
C THR A 26 14.65 6.09 -2.48
N ALA A 27 14.45 4.98 -1.80
CA ALA A 27 14.45 3.67 -2.45
C ALA A 27 13.32 3.57 -3.49
N GLN A 28 13.51 2.70 -4.47
CA GLN A 28 12.50 2.45 -5.49
C GLN A 28 11.37 1.59 -4.92
N LEU A 29 10.15 1.77 -5.42
CA LEU A 29 8.98 1.06 -4.88
C LEU A 29 9.03 -0.45 -5.15
N ASP A 30 9.71 -0.86 -6.22
CA ASP A 30 9.93 -2.27 -6.57
C ASP A 30 10.89 -2.99 -5.60
N GLU A 31 11.74 -2.25 -4.87
CA GLU A 31 12.53 -2.81 -3.77
C GLU A 31 11.66 -3.25 -2.59
N TYR A 32 10.53 -2.59 -2.36
CA TYR A 32 9.58 -2.90 -1.27
C TYR A 32 8.45 -3.85 -1.72
N MET A 33 8.02 -3.74 -2.98
CA MET A 33 6.97 -4.58 -3.55
C MET A 33 7.38 -5.04 -4.94
N PRO A 34 8.24 -6.08 -5.03
CA PRO A 34 8.67 -6.61 -6.32
C PRO A 34 7.52 -7.31 -7.03
N LEU A 35 7.14 -6.82 -8.20
CA LEU A 35 6.03 -7.35 -9.00
C LEU A 35 6.58 -8.13 -10.19
N THR A 36 6.61 -9.45 -10.07
CA THR A 36 7.09 -10.34 -11.13
C THR A 36 6.15 -11.53 -11.25
N VAL A 37 5.59 -11.74 -12.44
CA VAL A 37 4.67 -12.87 -12.71
C VAL A 37 5.35 -14.21 -12.39
N GLY A 38 4.61 -15.08 -11.70
CA GLY A 38 5.08 -16.39 -11.24
C GLY A 38 5.82 -16.36 -9.89
N LYS A 39 6.15 -15.18 -9.35
CA LYS A 39 6.62 -15.07 -7.96
C LYS A 39 5.47 -15.12 -6.97
N TYR A 40 5.80 -15.55 -5.77
CA TYR A 40 4.84 -15.69 -4.68
C TYR A 40 5.47 -15.37 -3.33
N ILE A 41 4.64 -15.08 -2.34
CA ILE A 41 5.01 -14.97 -0.93
C ILE A 41 4.17 -15.94 -0.10
N HIS A 42 4.80 -16.60 0.88
CA HIS A 42 4.14 -17.43 1.88
C HIS A 42 4.27 -16.76 3.25
N TYR A 43 3.20 -16.76 4.02
CA TYR A 43 3.20 -16.20 5.37
C TYR A 43 2.06 -16.79 6.19
N ARG A 44 2.16 -16.69 7.52
CA ARG A 44 1.08 -17.09 8.42
C ARG A 44 0.06 -15.95 8.52
N LEU A 45 -1.22 -16.30 8.44
CA LEU A 45 -2.34 -15.36 8.56
C LEU A 45 -3.25 -15.81 9.72
N ASP A 46 -3.44 -14.94 10.70
CA ASP A 46 -4.40 -15.16 11.78
C ASP A 46 -5.66 -14.31 11.51
N SER A 47 -6.85 -14.93 11.60
CA SER A 47 -8.14 -14.28 11.38
C SER A 47 -9.01 -14.43 12.62
N MET A 48 -9.46 -13.31 13.17
CA MET A 48 -10.48 -13.29 14.21
C MET A 48 -11.85 -13.56 13.59
N ARG A 49 -12.58 -14.55 14.12
CA ARG A 49 -13.92 -14.92 13.70
C ARG A 49 -14.88 -14.93 14.86
N PHE A 50 -16.11 -14.50 14.62
CA PHE A 50 -17.20 -14.64 15.56
C PHE A 50 -17.99 -15.92 15.25
N ILE A 51 -18.09 -16.80 16.24
CA ILE A 51 -18.82 -18.06 16.21
C ILE A 51 -20.03 -18.00 17.16
N ASP A 52 -20.86 -19.04 17.16
CA ASP A 52 -22.07 -19.13 17.99
C ASP A 52 -22.96 -17.90 17.89
N PHE A 53 -23.32 -17.54 16.66
CA PHE A 53 -24.18 -16.39 16.36
C PHE A 53 -23.64 -15.06 16.91
N GLY A 54 -22.31 -14.88 16.94
CA GLY A 54 -21.68 -13.64 17.38
C GLY A 54 -21.37 -13.59 18.87
N GLN A 55 -21.70 -14.63 19.65
CA GLN A 55 -21.53 -14.59 21.11
C GLN A 55 -20.10 -14.88 21.58
N ARG A 56 -19.26 -15.45 20.72
CA ARG A 56 -17.87 -15.77 21.04
C ARG A 56 -16.97 -15.49 19.87
N ASP A 57 -15.81 -14.92 20.14
CA ASP A 57 -14.72 -14.78 19.19
C ASP A 57 -13.74 -15.95 19.28
N THR A 58 -13.02 -16.20 18.19
CA THR A 58 -11.95 -17.19 18.12
C THR A 58 -10.93 -16.75 17.06
N ILE A 59 -9.69 -17.22 17.18
CA ILE A 59 -8.66 -17.03 16.17
C ILE A 59 -8.54 -18.32 15.36
N ILE A 60 -8.61 -18.19 14.04
CA ILE A 60 -8.25 -19.26 13.11
C ILE A 60 -6.99 -18.84 12.36
N SER A 61 -5.99 -19.71 12.37
CA SER A 61 -4.70 -19.50 11.70
C SER A 61 -4.63 -20.27 10.39
N TYR A 62 -4.00 -19.65 9.40
CA TYR A 62 -3.81 -20.19 8.06
C TYR A 62 -2.36 -20.04 7.63
N GLU A 63 -1.94 -20.92 6.71
CA GLU A 63 -0.86 -20.57 5.79
C GLU A 63 -1.46 -19.87 4.57
N ALA A 64 -0.98 -18.65 4.31
CA ALA A 64 -1.36 -17.85 3.16
C ALA A 64 -0.27 -17.91 2.09
N LYS A 65 -0.69 -17.95 0.83
CA LYS A 65 0.14 -17.91 -0.35
C LYS A 65 -0.45 -16.91 -1.35
N ASP A 66 0.26 -15.82 -1.59
CA ASP A 66 -0.12 -14.82 -2.60
C ASP A 66 0.78 -15.00 -3.83
N ILE A 67 0.18 -15.29 -4.99
CA ILE A 67 0.89 -15.53 -6.25
C ILE A 67 0.52 -14.44 -7.26
N ILE A 68 1.53 -13.82 -7.87
CA ILE A 68 1.34 -12.92 -9.01
C ILE A 68 1.09 -13.80 -10.23
N ASP A 69 -0.18 -13.94 -10.62
CA ASP A 69 -0.59 -14.91 -11.64
C ASP A 69 -0.53 -14.34 -13.07
N GLY A 70 -0.49 -13.01 -13.20
CA GLY A 70 -0.39 -12.35 -14.50
C GLY A 70 -0.45 -10.83 -14.43
N GLU A 71 -0.40 -10.24 -15.62
CA GLU A 71 -0.49 -8.81 -15.86
C GLU A 71 -1.77 -8.50 -16.64
N THR A 72 -2.31 -7.32 -16.42
CA THR A 72 -3.46 -6.75 -17.11
C THR A 72 -3.27 -5.24 -17.21
N THR A 73 -4.24 -4.57 -17.80
CA THR A 73 -4.32 -3.11 -17.84
C THR A 73 -5.57 -2.66 -17.09
N ASP A 74 -5.46 -1.61 -16.28
CA ASP A 74 -6.63 -1.01 -15.62
C ASP A 74 -7.46 -0.14 -16.58
N GLY A 75 -8.55 0.43 -16.07
CA GLY A 75 -9.44 1.30 -16.84
C GLY A 75 -8.80 2.62 -17.32
N GLU A 76 -7.62 2.98 -16.81
CA GLU A 76 -6.85 4.18 -17.20
C GLU A 76 -5.68 3.84 -18.13
N GLY A 77 -5.52 2.57 -18.51
CA GLY A 77 -4.42 2.16 -19.39
C GLY A 77 -3.11 1.84 -18.65
N LYS A 78 -3.12 1.71 -17.31
CA LYS A 78 -1.92 1.44 -16.52
C LYS A 78 -1.66 -0.06 -16.38
N LEU A 79 -0.39 -0.44 -16.37
CA LEU A 79 0.03 -1.82 -16.08
C LEU A 79 -0.38 -2.20 -14.66
N THR A 80 -1.07 -3.32 -14.53
CA THR A 80 -1.61 -3.82 -13.27
C THR A 80 -1.32 -5.31 -13.16
N TYR A 81 -0.92 -5.74 -11.97
CA TYR A 81 -0.63 -7.14 -11.68
C TYR A 81 -1.83 -7.75 -10.96
N ARG A 82 -2.24 -8.94 -11.39
CA ARG A 82 -3.27 -9.72 -10.70
C ARG A 82 -2.58 -10.68 -9.72
N VAL A 83 -3.11 -10.72 -8.50
CA VAL A 83 -2.60 -11.53 -7.41
C VAL A 83 -3.72 -12.40 -6.88
N ASN A 84 -3.47 -13.70 -6.78
CA ASN A 84 -4.39 -14.67 -6.19
C ASN A 84 -3.86 -15.12 -4.83
N ARG A 85 -4.66 -14.91 -3.80
CA ARG A 85 -4.43 -15.43 -2.44
C ARG A 85 -5.05 -16.80 -2.29
N PHE A 86 -4.25 -17.73 -1.80
CA PHE A 86 -4.67 -19.06 -1.39
C PHE A 86 -4.45 -19.23 0.10
N LEU A 87 -5.41 -19.85 0.79
CA LEU A 87 -5.30 -20.22 2.19
C LEU A 87 -5.40 -21.75 2.34
N ARG A 88 -4.66 -22.29 3.30
CA ARG A 88 -4.90 -23.62 3.89
C ARG A 88 -4.84 -23.54 5.41
N ASP A 89 -5.41 -24.52 6.10
CA ASP A 89 -5.30 -24.64 7.55
C ASP A 89 -3.82 -24.65 7.98
N ILE A 90 -3.48 -23.97 9.08
CA ILE A 90 -2.09 -23.89 9.57
C ILE A 90 -1.46 -25.25 9.89
N ASN A 91 -2.28 -26.28 10.17
CA ASN A 91 -1.80 -27.62 10.48
C ASN A 91 -1.85 -28.57 9.28
N SER A 92 -2.36 -28.14 8.12
CA SER A 92 -2.34 -28.97 6.92
C SER A 92 -0.96 -28.95 6.27
N LEU A 93 -0.47 -30.14 5.93
CA LEU A 93 0.77 -30.35 5.18
C LEU A 93 0.52 -30.73 3.71
N ASP A 94 -0.74 -30.85 3.29
CA ASP A 94 -1.08 -31.19 1.90
C ASP A 94 -1.10 -29.91 1.04
N GLU A 95 -0.32 -29.89 -0.03
CA GLU A 95 -0.32 -28.77 -0.99
C GLU A 95 -1.65 -28.65 -1.75
N ASN A 96 -2.41 -29.75 -1.84
CA ASN A 96 -3.72 -29.76 -2.49
C ASN A 96 -4.81 -29.16 -1.61
N ASP A 97 -4.53 -28.78 -0.35
CA ASP A 97 -5.51 -28.14 0.54
C ASP A 97 -5.62 -26.63 0.34
N TYR A 98 -4.69 -26.01 -0.39
CA TYR A 98 -4.81 -24.60 -0.73
C TYR A 98 -6.10 -24.32 -1.50
N ARG A 99 -6.87 -23.34 -1.02
CA ARG A 99 -8.08 -22.84 -1.69
C ARG A 99 -7.89 -21.36 -1.97
N GLN A 100 -8.22 -20.93 -3.19
CA GLN A 100 -8.21 -19.51 -3.53
C GLN A 100 -9.31 -18.79 -2.74
N THR A 101 -8.96 -17.72 -2.04
CA THR A 101 -9.90 -16.97 -1.19
C THR A 101 -10.06 -15.52 -1.58
N LEU A 102 -9.09 -14.95 -2.30
CA LEU A 102 -9.14 -13.56 -2.76
C LEU A 102 -8.35 -13.42 -4.06
N THR A 103 -8.88 -12.60 -4.97
CA THR A 103 -8.12 -12.05 -6.09
C THR A 103 -8.09 -10.54 -5.92
N TYR A 104 -6.90 -9.96 -6.05
CA TYR A 104 -6.71 -8.53 -5.94
C TYR A 104 -5.72 -8.03 -6.98
N TYR A 105 -5.68 -6.72 -7.16
CA TYR A 105 -4.90 -6.07 -8.21
C TYR A 105 -3.91 -5.08 -7.62
N VAL A 106 -2.70 -5.05 -8.16
CA VAL A 106 -1.63 -4.14 -7.74
C VAL A 106 -1.21 -3.31 -8.94
N THR A 107 -1.41 -1.99 -8.86
CA THR A 107 -1.04 -1.04 -9.91
C THR A 107 0.11 -0.16 -9.39
N PRO A 108 1.37 -0.44 -9.75
CA PRO A 108 2.46 0.46 -9.44
C PRO A 108 2.37 1.73 -10.29
N SER A 109 2.80 2.85 -9.73
CA SER A 109 2.91 4.14 -10.41
C SER A 109 4.27 4.78 -10.11
N THR A 110 4.56 5.90 -10.75
CA THR A 110 5.82 6.64 -10.51
C THR A 110 5.95 7.21 -9.10
N LYS A 111 4.87 7.26 -8.30
CA LYS A 111 4.85 7.90 -6.99
C LYS A 111 4.24 7.05 -5.87
N GLY A 112 3.78 5.84 -6.17
CA GLY A 112 3.14 4.98 -5.19
C GLY A 112 2.62 3.69 -5.79
N VAL A 113 2.06 2.84 -4.94
CA VAL A 113 1.43 1.58 -5.32
C VAL A 113 0.00 1.56 -4.83
N ASP A 114 -0.93 1.40 -5.78
CA ASP A 114 -2.33 1.22 -5.47
C ASP A 114 -2.68 -0.27 -5.48
N VAL A 115 -3.48 -0.69 -4.50
CA VAL A 115 -3.98 -2.06 -4.37
C VAL A 115 -5.50 -2.03 -4.35
N ILE A 116 -6.13 -2.86 -5.18
CA ILE A 116 -7.59 -2.98 -5.23
C ILE A 116 -7.98 -4.38 -4.75
N GLU A 117 -8.60 -4.43 -3.56
CA GLU A 117 -9.08 -5.63 -2.90
C GLU A 117 -10.59 -5.49 -2.66
N ASN A 118 -11.40 -6.46 -3.07
CA ASN A 118 -12.87 -6.43 -2.90
C ASN A 118 -13.53 -5.12 -3.37
N ASN A 119 -13.07 -4.58 -4.50
CA ASN A 119 -13.51 -3.29 -5.08
C ASN A 119 -13.18 -2.04 -4.24
N LEU A 120 -12.32 -2.17 -3.22
CA LEU A 120 -11.81 -1.07 -2.43
C LEU A 120 -10.37 -0.76 -2.84
N ARG A 121 -10.07 0.52 -3.12
CA ARG A 121 -8.74 0.98 -3.56
C ARG A 121 -7.97 1.56 -2.39
N TYR A 122 -6.76 1.07 -2.20
CA TYR A 122 -5.82 1.50 -1.16
C TYR A 122 -4.53 2.00 -1.79
N GLN A 123 -4.00 3.11 -1.30
CA GLN A 123 -2.64 3.55 -1.63
C GLN A 123 -1.68 2.96 -0.60
N LYS A 124 -1.14 1.76 -0.87
CA LYS A 124 -0.36 0.97 0.11
C LYS A 124 1.08 1.46 0.27
N LEU A 125 1.67 2.05 -0.78
CA LEU A 125 3.00 2.66 -0.74
C LEU A 125 2.97 4.01 -1.43
N LYS A 126 3.83 4.93 -0.99
CA LYS A 126 3.96 6.27 -1.58
C LYS A 126 5.38 6.79 -1.44
N LEU A 127 5.89 7.43 -2.48
CA LEU A 127 7.21 8.07 -2.43
C LEU A 127 7.12 9.48 -1.80
N PRO A 128 8.17 9.91 -1.10
CA PRO A 128 9.40 9.17 -0.79
C PRO A 128 9.22 8.16 0.37
N VAL A 129 9.96 7.06 0.33
CA VAL A 129 10.10 6.15 1.48
C VAL A 129 11.17 6.70 2.40
N THR A 130 10.75 7.57 3.33
CA THR A 130 11.61 8.19 4.34
C THR A 130 10.95 8.13 5.69
N GLU A 131 11.75 8.08 6.75
CA GLU A 131 11.27 8.05 8.14
C GLU A 131 10.22 9.13 8.39
N THR A 132 9.12 8.78 9.06
CA THR A 132 7.97 9.64 9.40
C THR A 132 7.16 10.21 8.23
N PHE A 133 7.50 9.90 6.97
CA PHE A 133 6.67 10.31 5.84
C PHE A 133 5.30 9.64 5.93
N ASN A 134 4.25 10.44 5.78
CA ASN A 134 2.88 10.00 5.93
C ASN A 134 1.99 10.39 4.76
N TRP A 135 0.89 9.64 4.61
CA TRP A 135 -0.15 9.92 3.63
C TRP A 135 -1.47 9.25 4.03
N HIS A 136 -2.58 9.79 3.52
CA HIS A 136 -3.90 9.16 3.61
C HIS A 136 -3.96 7.92 2.70
N GLY A 137 -3.60 6.76 3.24
CA GLY A 137 -3.56 5.49 2.48
C GLY A 137 -4.94 4.99 2.05
N ASN A 138 -5.98 5.43 2.76
CA ASN A 138 -7.38 5.06 2.52
C ASN A 138 -8.18 6.15 1.80
N THR A 139 -7.51 7.14 1.17
CA THR A 139 -8.17 8.31 0.55
C THR A 139 -9.23 7.99 -0.51
N TYR A 140 -9.25 6.77 -1.05
CA TYR A 140 -10.23 6.33 -2.06
C TYR A 140 -11.38 5.50 -1.48
N LEU A 141 -11.37 5.21 -0.19
CA LEU A 141 -12.45 4.47 0.45
C LEU A 141 -13.65 5.40 0.70
N PRO A 142 -14.89 4.92 0.51
CA PRO A 142 -16.07 5.64 0.97
C PRO A 142 -16.15 5.63 2.51
N ASP A 143 -17.06 6.43 3.08
CA ASP A 143 -17.42 6.35 4.50
C ASP A 143 -18.02 4.98 4.83
N GLY A 144 -17.53 4.34 5.89
CA GLY A 144 -17.99 3.02 6.32
C GLY A 144 -17.88 1.95 5.23
N PRO A 145 -16.70 1.72 4.62
CA PRO A 145 -16.55 0.84 3.46
C PRO A 145 -16.89 -0.63 3.75
N PHE A 146 -16.93 -1.02 5.02
CA PHE A 146 -17.20 -2.38 5.49
C PHE A 146 -18.60 -2.54 6.10
N TYR A 147 -19.35 -1.45 6.29
CA TYR A 147 -20.67 -1.47 6.91
C TYR A 147 -21.63 -2.45 6.22
N ALA A 148 -21.68 -2.44 4.88
CA ALA A 148 -22.54 -3.35 4.11
C ALA A 148 -22.18 -4.84 4.24
N THR A 149 -20.95 -5.16 4.68
CA THR A 149 -20.46 -6.54 4.80
C THR A 149 -20.54 -7.05 6.24
N TYR A 150 -20.25 -6.20 7.22
CA TYR A 150 -20.08 -6.62 8.62
C TYR A 150 -21.07 -5.95 9.59
N GLU A 151 -21.85 -4.96 9.14
CA GLU A 151 -22.86 -4.27 9.95
C GLU A 151 -22.31 -3.60 11.23
N PHE A 152 -21.01 -3.32 11.28
CA PHE A 152 -20.37 -2.54 12.35
C PHE A 152 -20.02 -1.14 11.84
N SER A 153 -19.94 -0.19 12.77
CA SER A 153 -19.73 1.24 12.48
C SER A 153 -18.39 1.76 13.02
N ASN A 154 -17.39 0.89 13.12
CA ASN A 154 -16.05 1.21 13.62
C ASN A 154 -15.07 1.65 12.53
N ASP A 155 -15.55 1.79 11.30
CA ASP A 155 -14.80 2.10 10.08
C ASP A 155 -15.25 3.41 9.40
N ILE A 156 -16.12 4.19 10.05
CA ILE A 156 -16.74 5.41 9.46
C ILE A 156 -15.66 6.38 8.95
N ASP A 157 -14.60 6.61 9.74
CA ASP A 157 -13.56 7.59 9.43
C ASP A 157 -12.25 6.96 8.92
N ILE A 158 -12.31 5.70 8.45
CA ILE A 158 -11.10 4.96 8.02
C ILE A 158 -10.38 5.65 6.85
N HIS A 159 -11.10 6.44 6.06
CA HIS A 159 -10.56 7.22 4.95
C HIS A 159 -9.61 8.35 5.41
N GLU A 160 -9.73 8.81 6.65
CA GLU A 160 -8.87 9.84 7.25
C GLU A 160 -7.56 9.28 7.83
N TRP A 161 -7.38 7.95 7.87
CA TRP A 161 -6.21 7.35 8.49
C TRP A 161 -4.91 7.69 7.77
N ASP A 162 -3.92 8.12 8.55
CA ASP A 162 -2.55 8.35 8.10
C ASP A 162 -1.71 7.08 8.18
N TYR A 163 -1.18 6.68 7.03
CA TYR A 163 -0.14 5.67 6.94
C TYR A 163 1.19 6.39 7.14
N THR A 164 2.13 5.79 7.87
CA THR A 164 3.44 6.40 8.16
C THR A 164 4.54 5.37 8.01
N TYR A 165 5.65 5.75 7.39
CA TYR A 165 6.86 4.93 7.41
C TYR A 165 7.60 5.08 8.75
N GLN A 166 7.98 3.96 9.33
CA GLN A 166 8.78 3.88 10.55
C GLN A 166 9.92 2.88 10.34
N ASP A 167 11.04 3.10 11.03
CA ASP A 167 12.21 2.23 11.04
C ASP A 167 12.78 1.97 9.61
N VAL A 168 12.77 2.99 8.76
CA VAL A 168 13.22 2.88 7.36
C VAL A 168 14.72 2.58 7.32
N ASN A 169 15.10 1.51 6.60
CA ASN A 169 16.48 0.99 6.51
C ASN A 169 17.07 0.50 7.84
N SER A 170 16.24 0.36 8.89
CA SER A 170 16.65 -0.26 10.14
C SER A 170 16.54 -1.78 10.04
N SER A 171 17.49 -2.49 10.65
CA SER A 171 17.38 -3.95 10.80
C SER A 171 16.37 -4.28 11.89
N VAL A 172 15.45 -5.20 11.61
CA VAL A 172 14.54 -5.78 12.61
C VAL A 172 14.87 -7.26 12.80
N GLN A 173 14.81 -7.75 14.04
CA GLN A 173 14.83 -9.18 14.35
C GLN A 173 13.37 -9.66 14.37
N ILE A 174 13.03 -10.61 13.51
CA ILE A 174 11.67 -11.17 13.43
C ILE A 174 11.70 -12.57 14.04
N GLY A 175 10.97 -12.73 15.16
CA GLY A 175 10.92 -13.96 15.96
C GLY A 175 11.81 -13.91 17.21
N ASP A 176 11.43 -14.65 18.25
CA ASP A 176 12.28 -14.86 19.41
C ASP A 176 13.36 -15.90 19.08
N SER A 177 14.59 -15.62 19.52
CA SER A 177 15.73 -16.55 19.54
C SER A 177 15.44 -17.87 20.23
#